data_AF-A0AAV4I9K3-F1
#
_entry.id   AF-A0AAV4I9K3-F1
#
_cell.length_a   1.000
_cell.length_b   1.000
_cell.length_c   1.000
_cell.angle_alpha   90.00
_cell.angle_beta   90.00
_cell.angle_gamma   90.00
#
_symmetry.space_group_name_H-M   'P 1'
#
loop_
_entity.id
_entity.type
_entity.pdbx_description
1 polymer ?
#
loop_
_entity_poly.entity_id
_entity_poly.type
_entity_poly.pdbx_seq_one_letter_code
_entity_poly.pdbx_strand_id
1 'polypeptide(L)'
;MVVTDNNPLSHLQTAKLGAIGQRWAAELALFNLTIKFRPRKQNASAYVLSRHPVQEPDGPGESETRHHAGPPLRRSIVKPYDQAWLDDRSPLCGAKSYSDSSEYDGQI
;
A
#
# COMPACT_ATOMS: atom_id res chain seq x y z
N MET A 1 -19.51 -5.91 11.60
CA MET A 1 -19.46 -5.66 10.13
C MET A 1 -18.17 -4.94 9.82
N VAL A 2 -17.39 -5.43 8.85
CA VAL A 2 -16.10 -4.84 8.44
C VAL A 2 -16.29 -4.13 7.11
N VAL A 3 -15.85 -2.88 7.02
CA VAL A 3 -15.87 -2.09 5.80
C VAL A 3 -14.44 -1.91 5.32
N THR A 4 -14.19 -2.20 4.05
CA THR A 4 -12.84 -2.14 3.47
C THR A 4 -12.89 -1.55 2.06
N ASP A 5 -11.82 -0.86 1.66
CA ASP A 5 -11.58 -0.45 0.28
C ASP A 5 -10.68 -1.45 -0.48
N ASN A 6 -10.37 -2.59 0.13
CA ASN A 6 -9.71 -3.73 -0.52
C ASN A 6 -10.75 -4.62 -1.22
N ASN A 7 -10.86 -4.45 -2.53
CA ASN A 7 -11.83 -5.18 -3.36
C ASN A 7 -11.66 -6.71 -3.32
N PRO A 8 -10.46 -7.30 -3.50
CA PRO A 8 -10.24 -8.73 -3.33
C PRO A 8 -10.73 -9.31 -2.00
N LEU A 9 -10.57 -8.55 -0.91
CA LEU A 9 -10.98 -9.02 0.43
C LEU A 9 -12.50 -9.17 0.56
N SER A 10 -13.28 -8.42 -0.23
CA SER A 10 -14.75 -8.59 -0.26
C SER A 10 -15.19 -9.88 -0.94
N HIS A 11 -14.32 -10.49 -1.74
CA HIS A 11 -14.54 -11.75 -2.44
C HIS A 11 -13.79 -12.93 -1.80
N LEU A 12 -13.39 -12.80 -0.52
CA LEU A 12 -12.61 -13.82 0.19
C LEU A 12 -13.20 -15.25 0.07
N GLN A 13 -14.53 -15.36 0.07
CA GLN A 13 -15.23 -16.64 0.00
C GLN A 13 -15.36 -17.23 -1.41
N THR A 14 -15.28 -16.40 -2.45
CA THR A 14 -15.57 -16.81 -3.84
C THR A 14 -14.34 -16.80 -4.73
N ALA A 15 -13.27 -16.08 -4.34
CA ALA A 15 -12.08 -15.92 -5.15
C ALA A 15 -11.14 -17.12 -5.05
N LYS A 16 -10.43 -17.42 -6.15
CA LYS A 16 -9.31 -18.38 -6.15
C LYS A 16 -8.06 -17.70 -5.59
N LEU A 17 -7.78 -17.94 -4.30
CA LEU A 17 -6.64 -17.32 -3.62
C LEU A 17 -5.36 -18.14 -3.80
N GLY A 18 -4.22 -17.47 -4.00
CA GLY A 18 -2.90 -18.08 -3.89
C GLY A 18 -2.51 -18.38 -2.44
N ALA A 19 -1.32 -18.95 -2.22
CA ALA A 19 -0.88 -19.45 -0.91
C ALA A 19 -1.01 -18.43 0.24
N ILE A 20 -0.58 -17.18 0.02
CA ILE A 20 -0.69 -16.10 1.03
C ILE A 20 -2.15 -15.77 1.33
N GLY A 21 -3.00 -15.68 0.30
CA GLY A 21 -4.42 -15.39 0.47
C GLY A 21 -5.16 -16.50 1.21
N GLN A 22 -4.83 -17.76 0.94
CA GLN A 22 -5.37 -18.91 1.69
C GLN A 22 -4.96 -18.89 3.16
N ARG A 23 -3.68 -18.56 3.47
CA ARG A 23 -3.24 -18.38 4.86
C ARG A 23 -4.07 -17.32 5.57
N TRP A 24 -4.27 -16.15 4.96
CA TRP A 24 -5.10 -15.10 5.56
C TRP A 24 -6.57 -15.49 5.65
N ALA A 25 -7.11 -16.24 4.69
CA ALA A 25 -8.47 -16.74 4.77
C ALA A 25 -8.66 -17.68 5.96
N ALA A 26 -7.68 -18.55 6.25
CA ALA A 26 -7.70 -19.41 7.42
C ALA A 26 -7.68 -18.63 8.74
N GLU A 27 -6.83 -17.60 8.86
CA GLU A 27 -6.78 -16.72 10.04
C GLU A 27 -8.09 -15.95 10.23
N LEU A 28 -8.67 -15.44 9.13
CA LEU A 28 -9.92 -14.69 9.17
C LEU A 28 -11.14 -15.58 9.46
N ALA A 29 -11.08 -16.88 9.14
CA ALA A 29 -12.15 -17.84 9.41
C ALA A 29 -12.40 -18.07 10.91
N LEU A 30 -11.46 -17.67 11.78
CA LEU A 30 -11.64 -17.70 13.23
C LEU A 30 -12.70 -16.69 13.72
N PHE A 31 -13.09 -15.73 12.88
CA PHE A 31 -13.98 -14.64 13.23
C PHE A 31 -15.27 -14.65 12.40
N ASN A 32 -16.39 -14.30 13.04
CA ASN A 32 -17.68 -14.12 12.36
C ASN A 32 -17.79 -12.74 11.71
N LEU A 33 -17.11 -12.55 10.57
CA LEU A 33 -17.03 -11.27 9.87
C LEU A 33 -18.03 -11.18 8.71
N THR A 34 -18.70 -10.02 8.60
CA THR A 34 -19.40 -9.62 7.38
C THR A 34 -18.61 -8.50 6.71
N ILE A 35 -17.94 -8.81 5.61
CA ILE A 35 -17.07 -7.88 4.87
C ILE A 35 -17.87 -7.18 3.78
N LYS A 36 -17.81 -5.85 3.74
CA LYS A 36 -18.41 -5.03 2.67
C LYS A 36 -17.37 -4.14 2.03
N PHE A 37 -17.30 -4.17 0.71
CA PHE A 37 -16.49 -3.23 -0.06
C PHE A 37 -17.11 -1.83 -0.02
N ARG A 38 -16.27 -0.82 0.26
CA ARG A 38 -16.58 0.59 0.00
C ARG A 38 -15.41 1.24 -0.74
N PRO A 39 -15.66 1.93 -1.87
CA PRO A 39 -14.61 2.64 -2.59
C PRO A 39 -13.90 3.66 -1.69
N ARG A 40 -12.59 3.85 -1.90
CA ARG A 40 -11.73 4.73 -1.10
C ARG A 40 -12.30 6.14 -0.85
N LYS A 41 -12.96 6.74 -1.85
CA LYS A 41 -13.60 8.08 -1.73
C LYS A 41 -14.68 8.14 -0.63
N GLN A 42 -15.35 7.01 -0.38
CA GLN A 42 -16.39 6.88 0.64
C GLN A 42 -15.85 6.31 1.97
N ASN A 43 -14.58 5.93 2.01
CA ASN A 43 -13.87 5.44 3.19
C ASN A 43 -12.78 6.44 3.66
N ALA A 44 -13.08 7.73 3.55
CA ALA A 44 -12.12 8.81 3.75
C ALA A 44 -11.56 8.86 5.19
N SER A 45 -12.36 8.56 6.20
CA SER A 45 -11.91 8.56 7.60
C SER A 45 -10.81 7.54 7.85
N ALA A 46 -11.02 6.29 7.44
CA ALA A 46 -10.02 5.23 7.56
C ALA A 46 -8.75 5.54 6.74
N TYR A 47 -8.91 6.17 5.57
CA TYR A 47 -7.79 6.60 4.73
C TYR A 47 -6.97 7.74 5.35
N VAL A 48 -7.61 8.70 6.01
CA VAL A 48 -6.91 9.79 6.71
C VAL A 48 -6.15 9.22 7.90
N LEU A 49 -6.82 8.40 8.72
CA LEU A 49 -6.20 7.78 9.90
C LEU A 49 -5.02 6.88 9.55
N SER A 50 -5.09 6.11 8.46
CA SER A 50 -3.99 5.24 8.04
C SER A 50 -2.74 5.98 7.58
N ARG A 51 -2.85 7.29 7.29
CA ARG A 51 -1.73 8.16 6.89
C ARG A 51 -1.10 8.90 8.06
N HIS A 52 -1.70 8.83 9.24
CA HIS A 52 -1.14 9.43 10.43
C HIS A 52 -0.21 8.42 11.11
N PRO A 53 1.11 8.67 11.18
CA PRO A 53 1.96 7.87 12.03
C PRO A 53 1.48 8.03 13.47
N VAL A 54 1.24 6.90 14.14
CA VAL A 54 0.98 6.91 15.59
C VAL A 54 2.24 7.47 16.23
N GLN A 55 2.13 8.60 16.93
CA GLN A 55 3.22 9.07 17.77
C GLN A 55 3.37 8.04 18.89
N GLU A 56 4.45 7.25 18.84
CA GLU A 56 4.79 6.42 19.99
C GLU A 56 5.03 7.38 21.18
N PRO A 57 4.50 7.07 22.38
CA PRO A 57 4.75 7.89 23.54
C PRO A 57 6.27 7.92 23.75
N ASP A 58 6.84 9.11 23.66
CA ASP A 58 8.26 9.34 23.88
C ASP A 58 8.66 8.67 25.20
N GLY A 59 9.62 7.75 25.12
CA GLY A 59 10.37 7.29 26.28
C GLY A 59 10.94 8.49 27.05
N PRO A 60 11.27 8.34 28.34
CA PRO A 60 11.46 9.44 29.27
C PRO A 60 12.40 10.52 28.70
N GLY A 61 11.91 11.75 28.73
CA GLY A 61 12.42 12.87 27.96
C GLY A 61 13.86 13.26 28.26
N GLU A 62 14.59 13.49 27.18
CA GLU A 62 15.78 14.33 27.16
C GLU A 62 15.51 15.49 26.20
N SER A 63 14.81 16.51 26.72
CA SER A 63 14.63 17.79 26.03
C SER A 63 15.93 18.59 26.12
N GLU A 64 16.89 18.32 25.23
CA GLU A 64 18.03 19.20 25.03
C GLU A 64 17.79 20.09 23.80
N THR A 65 17.39 21.34 24.07
CA THR A 65 17.27 22.42 23.10
C THR A 65 18.60 22.65 22.37
N ARG A 66 18.80 22.00 21.22
CA ARG A 66 19.86 22.35 20.27
C ARG A 66 19.39 23.45 19.33
N HIS A 67 19.35 24.67 19.85
CA HIS A 67 19.78 25.78 19.02
C HIS A 67 21.28 25.56 18.76
N HIS A 68 21.71 25.59 17.49
CA HIS A 68 23.08 25.69 16.94
C HIS A 68 23.39 24.58 15.90
N ALA A 69 23.42 25.04 14.63
CA ALA A 69 23.89 24.39 13.40
C ALA A 69 23.16 23.12 12.93
N GLY A 70 22.55 23.21 11.73
CA GLY A 70 21.88 22.09 11.07
C GLY A 70 22.84 20.93 10.74
N PRO A 71 22.35 19.68 10.68
CA PRO A 71 23.16 18.52 10.35
C PRO A 71 23.56 18.54 8.86
N PRO A 72 24.77 18.06 8.50
CA PRO A 72 25.16 17.95 7.10
C PRO A 72 24.21 16.98 6.39
N LEU A 73 23.81 17.35 5.16
CA LEU A 73 22.89 16.56 4.33
C LEU A 73 23.43 15.13 4.19
N ARG A 74 22.77 14.19 4.88
CA ARG A 74 23.01 12.75 4.71
C ARG A 74 22.63 12.42 3.27
N ARG A 75 23.61 12.09 2.42
CA ARG A 75 23.34 11.52 1.09
C ARG A 75 22.30 10.40 1.26
N SER A 76 21.17 10.57 0.58
CA SER A 76 20.07 9.61 0.59
C SER A 76 20.61 8.24 0.19
N ILE A 77 20.49 7.26 1.07
CA ILE A 77 20.56 5.86 0.65
C ILE A 77 19.17 5.58 0.09
N VAL A 78 18.98 5.91 -1.19
CA VAL A 78 17.85 5.39 -1.95
C VAL A 78 18.08 3.88 -2.05
N LYS A 79 17.16 3.08 -1.53
CA LYS A 79 17.21 1.64 -1.74
C LYS A 79 16.97 1.39 -3.24
N PRO A 80 17.69 0.46 -3.88
CA PRO A 80 17.70 0.30 -5.34
C PRO A 80 16.32 0.02 -5.97
N TYR A 81 15.33 -0.39 -5.17
CA TYR A 81 13.97 -0.61 -5.64
C TYR A 81 13.11 0.67 -5.70
N ASP A 82 13.43 1.69 -4.89
CA ASP A 82 12.63 2.92 -4.80
C ASP A 82 12.93 3.91 -5.95
N GLN A 83 14.03 3.71 -6.67
CA GLN A 83 14.48 4.56 -7.78
C GLN A 83 13.58 4.41 -9.02
N ALA A 84 13.15 3.18 -9.34
CA ALA A 84 12.32 2.90 -10.50
C ALA A 84 10.91 3.56 -10.42
N TRP A 85 10.40 3.81 -9.21
CA TRP A 85 9.09 4.41 -9.01
C TRP A 85 9.12 5.95 -9.19
N LEU A 86 10.27 6.58 -8.91
CA LEU A 86 10.45 8.03 -8.99
C LEU A 86 10.74 8.51 -10.41
N ASP A 87 11.39 7.68 -11.23
CA ASP A 87 11.76 8.03 -12.60
C ASP A 87 10.56 8.03 -13.57
N ASP A 88 9.45 7.37 -13.22
CA ASP A 88 8.26 7.23 -14.08
C ASP A 88 7.21 8.35 -13.88
N ARG A 89 7.55 9.41 -13.15
CA ARG A 89 6.69 10.59 -12.98
C ARG A 89 7.32 11.84 -13.58
N SER A 90 7.31 11.90 -14.90
CA SER A 90 7.36 13.17 -15.62
C SER A 90 6.06 13.42 -16.39
N PRO A 91 5.52 14.65 -16.41
CA PRO A 91 4.14 14.93 -16.78
C PRO A 91 4.06 15.28 -18.27
N LEU A 92 3.57 14.38 -19.11
CA LEU A 92 3.12 14.77 -20.45
C LEU A 92 1.79 14.11 -20.77
N CYS A 93 0.79 14.98 -20.88
CA CYS A 93 -0.43 14.82 -21.65
C CYS A 93 -0.20 13.96 -22.90
N GLY A 94 -0.98 12.89 -23.09
CA GLY A 94 -0.97 12.13 -24.34
C GLY A 94 -1.41 10.68 -24.18
N ALA A 95 -2.69 10.42 -24.45
CA ALA A 95 -3.29 9.10 -24.54
C ALA A 95 -2.50 8.17 -25.48
N LYS A 96 -2.25 6.91 -25.06
CA LYS A 96 -2.12 5.77 -25.99
C LYS A 96 -2.79 4.52 -25.40
N SER A 97 -3.61 3.93 -26.27
CA SER A 97 -4.53 2.81 -26.11
C SER A 97 -3.86 1.52 -25.67
N TYR A 98 -4.57 0.75 -24.85
CA TYR A 98 -4.29 -0.66 -24.63
C TYR A 98 -4.61 -1.43 -25.92
N SER A 99 -3.59 -2.02 -26.54
CA SER A 99 -3.73 -2.97 -27.64
C SER A 99 -3.32 -4.34 -27.13
N ASP A 100 -4.29 -5.24 -27.10
CA ASP A 100 -4.15 -6.67 -26.93
C ASP A 100 -3.41 -7.28 -28.13
N SER A 101 -2.41 -8.13 -27.87
CA SER A 101 -1.89 -9.14 -28.80
C SER A 101 -1.00 -10.10 -28.00
N SER A 102 -1.61 -11.18 -27.51
CA SER A 102 -0.88 -12.42 -27.21
C SER A 102 -0.37 -13.03 -28.51
N GLU A 103 0.93 -13.01 -28.73
CA GLU A 103 1.59 -13.89 -29.71
C GLU A 103 2.43 -14.89 -28.93
N TYR A 104 1.88 -16.09 -28.80
CA TYR A 104 2.52 -17.26 -28.22
C TYR A 104 3.37 -17.87 -29.33
N ASP A 105 4.69 -17.80 -29.23
CA ASP A 105 5.58 -18.55 -30.12
C ASP A 105 6.60 -19.32 -29.27
N GLY A 106 6.19 -20.54 -28.89
CA GLY A 106 7.07 -21.57 -28.38
C GLY A 106 7.46 -22.48 -29.54
N GLN A 107 8.66 -22.31 -30.07
CA GLN A 107 9.27 -23.22 -31.05
C GLN A 107 9.75 -24.50 -30.37
N ILE A 108 9.60 -25.60 -31.13
CA ILE A 108 9.87 -27.01 -30.84
C ILE A 108 11.32 -27.28 -30.48
#